data_AF-A0A847CSY6-F1
#
_entry.id   AF-A0A847CSY6-F1
#
_cell.length_a   1.000
_cell.length_b   1.000
_cell.length_c   1.000
_cell.angle_alpha   90.00
_cell.angle_beta   90.00
_cell.angle_gamma   90.00
#
_symmetry.space_group_name_H-M   'P 1'
#
loop_
_entity.id
_entity.type
_entity.pdbx_description
1 polymer ?
#
loop_
_entity_poly.entity_id
_entity_poly.type
_entity_poly.pdbx_seq_one_letter_code
_entity_poly.pdbx_strand_id
1 'polypeptide(L)' 'WEWADRVVILSDGKIIADGNAREILSNEEILKKASLEKPDLVKFYDLLSLEGEKYPRNFKELEKIICENK' A
#
# COMPACT_ATOMS: atom_id res chain seq x y z
N TRP A 1 -0.85 -0.63 9.90
CA TRP A 1 -1.27 -1.52 8.78
C TRP A 1 -0.42 -2.78 8.70
N GLU A 2 0.83 -2.78 9.21
CA GLU A 2 1.68 -3.98 9.31
C GLU A 2 1.00 -5.21 9.97
N TRP A 3 -0.02 -4.96 10.80
CA TRP A 3 -0.81 -5.93 11.58
C TRP A 3 -2.30 -5.99 11.20
N ALA A 4 -2.74 -5.31 10.13
CA ALA A 4 -4.15 -5.30 9.71
C ALA A 4 -4.38 -6.27 8.54
N ASP A 5 -5.08 -7.39 8.78
CA ASP A 5 -5.44 -8.35 7.73
C ASP A 5 -6.56 -7.86 6.82
N ARG A 6 -7.45 -7.01 7.34
CA ARG A 6 -8.56 -6.40 6.60
C ARG A 6 -8.60 -4.90 6.83
N VAL A 7 -8.84 -4.15 5.77
CA VAL A 7 -9.00 -2.70 5.78
C VAL A 7 -10.33 -2.37 5.11
N VAL A 8 -11.08 -1.47 5.75
CA VAL A 8 -12.30 -0.89 5.21
C VAL A 8 -12.07 0.61 5.10
N ILE A 9 -12.23 1.15 3.90
CA ILE A 9 -12.07 2.57 3.60
C ILE A 9 -13.47 3.20 3.55
N LEU A 10 -13.69 4.17 4.44
CA LEU A 10 -14.91 4.97 4.47
C LEU A 10 -14.62 6.36 3.89
N SER A 11 -15.41 6.79 2.91
CA SER A 11 -15.35 8.14 2.35
C SER A 11 -16.77 8.66 2.14
N ASP A 12 -17.03 9.89 2.56
CA ASP A 12 -18.35 10.55 2.45
C ASP A 12 -19.51 9.73 3.02
N GLY A 13 -19.28 9.05 4.15
CA GLY A 13 -20.29 8.19 4.79
C GLY A 13 -20.60 6.87 4.04
N LYS A 14 -19.85 6.55 2.98
CA LYS A 14 -19.97 5.30 2.22
C LYS A 14 -18.69 4.48 2.35
N ILE A 15 -18.85 3.16 2.38
CA ILE A 15 -17.71 2.25 2.26
C ILE A 15 -17.34 2.23 0.77
N ILE A 16 -16.14 2.73 0.46
CA ILE A 16 -15.63 2.75 -0.91
C ILE A 16 -14.69 1.59 -1.19
N ALA A 17 -14.17 0.93 -0.14
CA ALA A 17 -13.37 -0.26 -0.30
C ALA A 17 -13.38 -1.13 0.97
N ASP A 18 -13.29 -2.44 0.77
CA ASP A 18 -13.33 -3.47 1.80
C ASP A 18 -12.47 -4.64 1.29
N GLY A 19 -11.41 -4.99 2.00
CA GLY A 19 -10.52 -6.06 1.54
C GLY A 19 -9.20 -6.15 2.29
N ASN A 20 -8.24 -6.87 1.72
CA ASN A 20 -6.92 -6.99 2.33
C ASN A 20 -6.18 -5.65 2.32
N ALA A 21 -5.42 -5.36 3.39
CA ALA A 21 -4.61 -4.15 3.46
C ALA A 21 -3.70 -3.97 2.25
N ARG A 22 -3.13 -5.06 1.71
CA ARG A 22 -2.28 -4.99 0.51
C ARG A 22 -3.05 -4.53 -0.71
N GLU A 23 -4.17 -5.16 -1.04
CA GLU A 23 -4.95 -4.82 -2.23
C GLU A 23 -5.47 -3.38 -2.18
N ILE A 24 -5.96 -2.97 -1.00
CA ILE A 24 -6.55 -1.64 -0.77
C ILE A 24 -5.47 -0.55 -0.85
N LEU A 25 -4.33 -0.74 -0.16
CA LEU A 25 -3.25 0.26 -0.10
C LEU A 25 -2.40 0.30 -1.38
N SER A 26 -2.43 -0.75 -2.19
CA SER A 26 -1.79 -0.76 -3.51
C SER A 26 -2.63 -0.01 -4.56
N ASN A 27 -3.93 0.16 -4.30
CA ASN A 27 -4.84 0.79 -5.24
C ASN A 27 -4.87 2.31 -5.05
N GLU A 28 -4.15 3.01 -5.92
CA GLU A 28 -4.07 4.48 -5.91
C GLU A 28 -5.41 5.18 -6.03
N GLU A 29 -6.35 4.64 -6.81
CA GLU A 29 -7.64 5.28 -7.00
C GLU A 29 -8.46 5.29 -5.71
N ILE A 30 -8.37 4.23 -4.91
CA ILE A 30 -9.06 4.11 -3.62
C ILE A 30 -8.47 5.10 -2.62
N LEU A 31 -7.13 5.19 -2.54
CA LEU A 31 -6.45 6.14 -1.67
C LEU A 31 -6.77 7.60 -2.03
N LYS A 32 -6.78 7.93 -3.33
CA LYS A 32 -7.20 9.26 -3.81
C LYS A 32 -8.64 9.58 -3.45
N LYS A 33 -9.57 8.64 -3.65
CA LYS A 33 -11.00 8.80 -3.32
C LYS A 33 -11.25 8.91 -1.81
N ALA A 34 -10.39 8.33 -1.00
CA ALA A 34 -10.43 8.43 0.45
C ALA A 34 -9.79 9.72 0.99
N SER A 35 -9.18 10.54 0.12
CA SER A 35 -8.31 11.64 0.54
C SER A 35 -7.19 11.19 1.50
N LEU A 36 -6.78 9.93 1.39
CA LEU A 36 -5.72 9.32 2.20
C LEU A 36 -4.38 9.49 1.49
N GLU A 37 -3.39 9.98 2.23
CA GLU A 37 -2.03 10.05 1.73
C GLU A 37 -1.38 8.64 1.74
N LYS A 38 -0.73 8.26 0.63
CA LYS A 38 0.06 7.01 0.55
C LYS A 38 1.08 7.01 1.70
N PRO A 39 1.31 5.89 2.39
CA PRO A 39 2.41 5.79 3.35
C PRO A 39 3.75 6.06 2.66
N ASP A 40 4.69 6.71 3.35
CA ASP A 40 5.99 7.06 2.76
C ASP A 40 6.74 5.84 2.22
N LEU A 41 6.61 4.68 2.87
CA LEU A 41 7.18 3.42 2.40
C LEU A 41 6.68 3.02 0.99
N VAL A 42 5.39 3.22 0.72
CA VAL A 42 4.79 2.95 -0.60
C VAL A 42 5.31 3.94 -1.62
N LYS A 43 5.44 5.22 -1.25
CA LYS A 43 6.04 6.25 -2.12
C LYS A 43 7.49 5.92 -2.47
N PHE A 44 8.28 5.44 -1.50
CA PHE A 44 9.67 5.01 -1.72
C PHE A 44 9.75 3.82 -2.68
N TYR A 45 8.86 2.84 -2.54
CA TYR A 45 8.79 1.70 -3.45
C TYR A 45 8.48 2.12 -4.89
N ASP A 46 7.50 3.01 -5.06
CA ASP A 46 7.10 3.62 -6.34
C ASP A 46 8.27 4.40 -6.99
N LEU A 47 8.98 5.20 -6.19
CA LEU A 47 10.13 5.99 -6.63
C LEU A 47 11.31 5.13 -7.11
N LEU A 48 11.46 3.93 -6.55
CA LEU A 48 12.51 2.99 -6.94
C LEU A 48 12.16 2.22 -8.23
N SER A 49 11.00 2.46 -8.84
CA SER A 49 10.49 1.76 -10.03
C SER A 49 10.61 0.24 -9.92
N LEU A 50 10.43 -0.30 -8.71
CA LEU A 50 10.50 -1.72 -8.47
C LEU A 50 9.25 -2.38 -9.05
N GLU A 51 9.42 -3.14 -10.13
CA GLU A 51 8.34 -3.97 -10.65
C GLU A 51 8.17 -5.19 -9.74
N GLY A 52 7.08 -5.20 -8.98
CA GLY A 52 6.74 -6.32 -8.12
C GLY A 52 5.29 -6.24 -7.67
N GLU A 53 4.60 -7.37 -7.74
CA GLU A 53 3.20 -7.49 -7.30
C GLU A 53 3.00 -7.20 -5.79
N LYS A 54 4.08 -7.05 -5.00
CA LYS A 54 4.03 -7.00 -3.55
C LYS A 54 4.64 -5.72 -2.99
N TYR A 55 3.78 -4.81 -2.55
CA TYR A 55 4.19 -3.66 -1.76
C TYR A 55 4.71 -4.09 -0.37
N PRO A 56 5.87 -3.55 0.06
CA PRO A 56 6.45 -3.87 1.35
C PRO A 56 5.58 -3.31 2.48
N ARG A 57 5.36 -4.09 3.55
CA ARG A 57 4.64 -3.61 4.74
C ARG A 57 5.54 -2.87 5.73
N ASN A 58 6.85 -3.11 5.65
CA ASN A 58 7.86 -2.50 6.50
C ASN A 58 9.20 -2.33 5.76
N PHE A 59 10.10 -1.58 6.38
CA PHE A 59 11.45 -1.38 5.85
C PHE A 59 12.23 -2.69 5.63
N LYS A 60 12.00 -3.72 6.47
CA LYS A 60 12.65 -5.03 6.30
C LYS A 60 12.23 -5.74 5.00
N GLU A 61 10.94 -5.75 4.68
CA GLU A 61 10.46 -6.29 3.40
C GLU A 61 11.02 -5.47 2.23
N LEU A 62 11.08 -4.13 2.37
CA LEU A 62 11.66 -3.27 1.33
C LEU A 62 13.15 -3.58 1.09
N GLU A 63 13.96 -3.66 2.14
CA GLU A 63 15.38 -4.04 2.04
C GLU A 63 15.56 -5.39 1.34
N LYS A 64 14.67 -6.34 1.64
CA LYS A 64 14.71 -7.66 1.01
C LYS A 64 14.42 -7.60 -0.49
N ILE A 65 13.40 -6.84 -0.91
CA ILE A 65 13.07 -6.65 -2.33
C ILE A 65 14.21 -5.92 -3.07
N ILE A 66 14.81 -4.91 -2.44
CA ILE A 66 15.96 -4.18 -3.01
C ILE A 66 17.17 -5.12 -3.15
N CYS A 67 17.42 -5.99 -2.17
CA CYS A 67 18.48 -7.00 -2.26
C CYS A 67 18.20 -8.09 -3.30
N GLU A 68 16.95 -8.49 -3.51
CA GLU A 68 16.56 -9.49 -4.52
C GLU A 68 16.60 -8.94 -5.96
N ASN A 69 16.44 -7.63 -6.15
CA ASN A 69 16.53 -6.96 -7.47
C ASN A 69 17.96 -6.51 -7.85
N LYS A 70 18.99 -6.93 -7.10
CA LYS A 70 20.39 -6.53 -7.29
C LYS A 70 21.22 -7.69 -7.84
#